data_AF-A0A920AX58-F1
#
_entry.id   AF-A0A920AX58-F1
#
_cell.length_a   1.000
_cell.length_b   1.000
_cell.length_c   1.000
_cell.angle_alpha   90.00
_cell.angle_beta   90.00
_cell.angle_gamma   90.00
#
_symmetry.space_group_name_H-M   'P 1'
#
loop_
_entity.id
_entity.type
_entity.pdbx_description
1 polymer ?
#
loop_
_entity_poly.entity_id
_entity_poly.type
_entity_poly.pdbx_seq_one_letter_code
_entity_poly.pdbx_strand_id
1 'polypeptide(L)' 'MHFNEEDIENLDKVYRINLINSCSGYKSANLIGSVSNEGINNLAIFSSITHLGSNPPLLGFF' A
#
# COMPACT_ATOMS: atom_id res chain seq x y z
N MET A 1 -3.13 23.27 -10.06
CA MET A 1 -4.01 22.34 -10.82
C MET A 1 -5.07 21.84 -9.86
N HIS A 2 -6.33 21.80 -10.27
CA HIS A 2 -7.45 21.30 -9.46
C HIS A 2 -8.15 20.21 -10.28
N PHE A 3 -8.45 19.08 -9.64
CA PHE A 3 -9.26 18.00 -10.19
C PHE A 3 -10.47 17.84 -9.28
N ASN A 4 -11.67 17.92 -9.84
CA ASN A 4 -12.89 17.48 -9.18
C ASN A 4 -13.11 15.97 -9.38
N GLU A 5 -14.19 15.43 -8.83
CA GLU A 5 -14.51 14.00 -8.92
C GLU A 5 -14.68 13.53 -10.38
N GLU A 6 -15.46 14.27 -11.18
CA GLU A 6 -15.67 13.97 -12.60
C GLU A 6 -14.36 14.01 -13.39
N ASP A 7 -13.48 14.97 -13.10
CA ASP A 7 -12.17 15.06 -13.73
C ASP A 7 -11.35 13.79 -13.43
N ILE A 8 -11.32 13.34 -12.17
CA ILE A 8 -10.59 12.13 -11.74
C ILE A 8 -11.17 10.88 -12.42
N GLU A 9 -12.50 10.74 -12.47
CA GLU A 9 -13.15 9.58 -13.08
C GLU A 9 -12.88 9.46 -14.58
N ASN A 10 -12.72 10.60 -15.27
CA ASN A 10 -12.43 10.66 -16.70
C ASN A 10 -10.94 10.56 -17.06
N LEU A 11 -10.03 10.51 -16.07
CA LEU A 11 -8.61 10.25 -16.32
C LEU A 11 -8.38 8.86 -16.92
N ASP A 12 -7.32 8.74 -17.72
CA ASP A 12 -6.79 7.43 -18.11
C ASP A 12 -6.56 6.55 -16.86
N LYS A 13 -6.92 5.27 -16.96
CA LYS A 13 -6.89 4.34 -15.83
C LYS A 13 -5.50 4.24 -15.20
N VAL A 14 -4.44 4.13 -15.99
CA VAL A 14 -3.07 3.98 -15.48
C VAL A 14 -2.61 5.29 -14.84
N TYR A 15 -2.90 6.42 -15.49
CA TYR A 15 -2.61 7.74 -14.93
C TYR A 15 -3.33 7.96 -13.59
N ARG A 16 -4.63 7.65 -13.52
CA ARG A 16 -5.42 7.74 -12.28
C ARG A 16 -4.83 6.89 -11.17
N ILE A 17 -4.50 5.63 -11.44
CA ILE A 17 -3.89 4.72 -10.45
C ILE A 17 -2.58 5.32 -9.92
N ASN A 18 -1.71 5.81 -10.80
CA ASN A 18 -0.43 6.39 -10.40
C ASN A 18 -0.59 7.70 -9.63
N LEU A 19 -1.52 8.57 -10.06
CA LEU A 19 -1.84 9.82 -9.38
C LEU A 19 -2.28 9.53 -7.93
N ILE A 20 -3.31 8.70 -7.75
CA ILE A 20 -3.86 8.36 -6.43
C ILE A 20 -2.82 7.65 -5.56
N ASN A 21 -2.04 6.70 -6.13
CA ASN A 21 -0.99 6.02 -5.39
C ASN A 21 0.16 6.94 -4.94
N SER A 22 0.35 8.07 -5.63
CA SER A 22 1.38 9.06 -5.31
C SER A 22 0.89 10.12 -4.31
N CYS A 23 -0.42 10.30 -4.14
CA CYS A 23 -1.00 11.35 -3.28
C CYS A 23 -0.60 11.23 -1.80
N SER A 24 -0.37 10.01 -1.28
CA SER A 24 0.06 9.80 0.10
C SER A 24 1.55 10.08 0.34
N GLY A 25 2.29 10.48 -0.70
CA GLY A 25 3.74 10.67 -0.64
C GLY A 25 4.52 9.37 -0.66
N TYR A 26 5.70 9.39 -0.04
CA TYR A 26 6.60 8.25 0.04
C TYR A 26 5.94 7.02 0.68
N LYS A 27 6.20 5.83 0.11
CA LYS A 27 5.80 4.54 0.68
C LYS A 27 7.01 3.64 0.82
N SER A 28 7.21 3.09 2.02
CA SER A 28 8.27 2.11 2.29
C SER A 28 8.02 0.82 1.51
N ALA A 29 9.05 0.19 0.95
CA ALA A 29 8.93 -1.13 0.34
C ALA A 29 9.35 -2.21 1.35
N ASN A 30 8.39 -2.99 1.85
CA ASN A 30 8.63 -4.06 2.80
C ASN A 30 8.36 -5.42 2.15
N LEU A 31 9.11 -6.44 2.54
CA LEU A 31 8.86 -7.83 2.16
C LEU A 31 8.25 -8.55 3.36
N ILE A 32 7.08 -9.14 3.18
CA ILE A 32 6.43 -9.98 4.18
C ILE A 32 6.59 -11.43 3.75
N GLY A 33 7.28 -12.21 4.58
CA GLY A 33 7.37 -13.66 4.43
C GLY A 33 6.34 -14.36 5.31
N SER A 34 5.72 -15.41 4.79
CA SER A 34 4.86 -16.31 5.56
C SER A 34 5.14 -17.76 5.21
N VAL A 35 4.67 -18.68 6.04
CA VAL A 35 4.76 -20.13 5.80
C VAL A 35 3.38 -20.73 6.02
N SER A 36 2.91 -21.56 5.08
CA SER A 36 1.64 -22.28 5.23
C SER A 36 1.73 -23.38 6.29
N ASN A 37 0.58 -23.92 6.69
CA ASN A 37 0.54 -25.07 7.60
C ASN A 37 1.17 -26.34 6.99
N GLU A 38 1.28 -26.44 5.66
CA GLU A 38 2.03 -27.52 4.99
C GLU A 38 3.53 -27.22 4.86
N GLY A 39 4.03 -26.11 5.42
CA GLY A 39 5.44 -25.73 5.36
C GLY A 39 5.87 -25.04 4.07
N ILE A 40 4.93 -24.55 3.25
CA ILE A 40 5.24 -23.86 2.00
C ILE A 40 5.56 -22.39 2.28
N ASN A 41 6.72 -21.92 1.84
CA ASN A 41 7.14 -20.53 2.00
C ASN A 41 6.45 -19.60 0.98
N ASN A 42 6.07 -18.41 1.43
CA ASN A 42 5.56 -17.33 0.59
C ASN A 42 6.31 -16.03 0.88
N LEU A 43 6.42 -15.17 -0.13
CA LEU A 43 7.02 -13.85 -0.02
C LEU A 43 6.24 -12.87 -0.89
N ALA A 44 5.89 -11.72 -0.34
CA ALA A 44 5.19 -10.66 -1.06
C ALA A 44 5.69 -9.26 -0.67
N ILE A 45 5.60 -8.33 -1.63
CA ILE A 45 5.97 -6.92 -1.46
C ILE A 45 4.76 -6.10 -0.98
N PHE A 46 4.97 -5.28 0.04
CA PHE A 46 3.96 -4.41 0.62
C PHE A 46 4.48 -2.98 0.78
N SER A 47 3.64 -2.01 0.45
CA SER A 47 3.93 -0.59 0.62
C SER A 47 3.08 0.11 1.68
N SER A 48 2.27 -0.66 2.42
CA SER A 48 1.23 -0.21 3.34
C SER A 48 1.55 -0.47 4.83
N ILE A 49 2.79 -0.79 5.18
CA ILE A 49 3.17 -0.98 6.59
C ILE A 49 3.00 0.34 7.36
N THR A 50 2.26 0.28 8.47
CA THR A 50 1.97 1.43 9.34
C THR A 50 2.29 1.09 10.80
N HIS A 51 2.98 1.99 11.51
CA HIS A 51 3.22 1.87 12.95
C HIS A 51 1.97 2.26 13.74
N LEU A 52 1.46 1.35 14.56
CA LEU A 52 0.23 1.54 15.35
C LEU A 52 0.52 1.96 16.79
N GLY A 53 1.63 1.50 17.38
CA GLY A 53 1.98 1.81 18.76
C GLY A 53 3.27 1.14 19.20
N SER A 54 3.89 1.68 20.26
CA SER A 54 5.19 1.20 20.78
C SER A 54 5.08 0.44 22.11
N ASN A 55 3.91 0.43 22.75
CA ASN A 55 3.64 -0.36 23.95
C ASN A 55 2.14 -0.78 24.02
N PRO A 56 1.78 -1.99 23.57
CA PRO A 56 2.64 -2.98 22.93
C PRO A 56 3.15 -2.51 21.55
N PRO A 57 4.30 -3.04 21.07
CA PRO A 57 4.84 -2.70 19.75
C PRO A 57 4.00 -3.35 18.64
N LEU A 58 3.27 -2.54 17.87
CA LEU A 58 2.33 -3.00 16.86
C LEU A 58 2.59 -2.34 15.51
N LEU A 59 2.62 -3.17 14.45
CA LEU A 59 2.58 -2.77 13.06
C LEU A 59 1.31 -3.33 12.42
N GLY A 60 0.70 -2.55 11.53
CA GLY A 60 -0.43 -2.95 10.70
C GLY A 60 -0.09 -2.85 9.22
N PHE A 61 -0.78 -3.63 8.39
CA PHE A 61 -0.73 -3.52 6.93
C PHE A 61 -2.08 -3.97 6.36
N PHE A 62 -2.41 -3.45 5.17
CA PHE A 62 -3.68 -3.61 4.49
C PHE A 62 -3.47 -3.72 2.97
#